data_AF-A0A661UAX4-F1
#
_entry.id   AF-A0A661UAX4-F1
#
_cell.length_a   1.000
_cell.length_b   1.000
_cell.length_c   1.000
_cell.angle_alpha   90.00
_cell.angle_beta   90.00
_cell.angle_gamma   90.00
#
_symmetry.space_group_name_H-M   'P 1'
#
loop_
_entity.id
_entity.type
_entity.pdbx_description
1 polymer ?
#
loop_
_entity_poly.entity_id
_entity_poly.type
_entity_poly.pdbx_seq_one_letter_code
_entity_poly.pdbx_strand_id
1 'polypeptide(L)'
;MKIALVDVPSDGRNLIYKDWAGGYGTAFYVGSSLRARFLQKAKRTGIKLPLTRFGYLAAIFRETGHEVGLYHDTLPHSADVVLLHSSIVDVYHELALADGLRKQLHAKIGFVGPFSGAMPDMYLEHADFVVKGEPEEFGYKIADLGELSGVIESEPIDDLDQLPFPDWSIFPRERYSYYPNIKARPFLPILSSRGCPYKCNYCAYRAAYKWRARSVENTVDEIERNVKDYGTRGLLFRDPLFTWAKH
;
A
#
# COMPACT_ATOMS: atom_id res chain seq x y z
N MET A 1 1.42 -6.89 19.69
CA MET A 1 0.49 -5.74 19.61
C MET A 1 -0.63 -6.06 18.63
N LYS A 2 -1.73 -5.32 18.71
CA LYS A 2 -2.82 -5.32 17.74
C LYS A 2 -2.65 -4.14 16.78
N ILE A 3 -2.42 -4.44 15.51
CA ILE A 3 -2.08 -3.48 14.46
C ILE A 3 -3.23 -3.40 13.47
N ALA A 4 -3.71 -2.18 13.21
CA ALA A 4 -4.73 -1.91 12.20
C ALA A 4 -4.10 -1.23 10.99
N LEU A 5 -4.18 -1.89 9.84
CA LEU A 5 -3.84 -1.30 8.54
C LEU A 5 -5.11 -0.67 7.96
N VAL A 6 -5.13 0.65 7.86
CA VAL A 6 -6.31 1.41 7.43
C VAL A 6 -6.07 2.01 6.05
N ASP A 7 -6.87 1.58 5.08
CA ASP A 7 -6.93 2.16 3.75
C ASP A 7 -8.18 3.05 3.66
N VAL A 8 -7.98 4.36 3.52
CA VAL A 8 -9.09 5.31 3.52
C VAL A 8 -9.87 5.21 2.21
N PRO A 9 -11.17 4.86 2.25
CA PRO A 9 -11.97 4.78 1.04
C PRO A 9 -12.17 6.18 0.48
N SER A 10 -12.04 6.29 -0.85
CA SER A 10 -12.24 7.55 -1.55
C SER A 10 -13.62 8.15 -1.27
N ASP A 11 -13.70 9.48 -1.21
CA ASP A 11 -14.94 10.28 -1.07
C ASP A 11 -16.03 10.02 -2.13
N GLY A 12 -15.75 9.14 -3.10
CA GLY A 12 -16.68 8.65 -4.10
C GLY A 12 -16.91 9.61 -5.27
N ARG A 13 -16.36 10.84 -5.20
CA ARG A 13 -16.49 11.88 -6.24
C ARG A 13 -15.50 11.66 -7.38
N ASN A 14 -14.29 11.20 -7.06
CA ASN A 14 -13.23 10.91 -8.02
C ASN A 14 -12.87 9.42 -8.06
N LEU A 15 -12.20 8.98 -9.13
CA LEU A 15 -11.55 7.66 -9.15
C LEU A 15 -10.16 7.81 -8.58
N ILE A 16 -10.02 7.47 -7.31
CA ILE A 16 -8.75 7.58 -6.58
C ILE A 16 -8.07 6.21 -6.56
N TYR A 17 -6.82 6.18 -7.00
CA TYR A 17 -5.92 5.03 -6.89
C TYR A 17 -4.67 5.47 -6.13
N LYS A 18 -4.59 5.15 -4.84
CA LYS A 18 -3.55 5.66 -3.93
C LYS A 18 -2.16 5.08 -4.18
N ASP A 19 -2.08 3.83 -4.62
CA ASP A 19 -0.82 3.14 -4.89
C ASP A 19 -0.32 3.29 -6.35
N TRP A 20 -0.83 4.27 -7.08
CA TRP A 20 -0.36 4.61 -8.43
C TRP A 20 0.64 5.76 -8.39
N ALA A 21 1.34 6.03 -9.50
CA ALA A 21 2.29 7.12 -9.60
C ALA A 21 3.34 7.08 -8.47
N GLY A 22 4.01 5.94 -8.30
CA GLY A 22 5.01 5.74 -7.24
C GLY A 22 4.45 5.59 -5.83
N GLY A 23 3.13 5.56 -5.65
CA GLY A 23 2.47 5.56 -4.34
C GLY A 23 2.02 6.95 -3.89
N TYR A 24 2.21 8.00 -4.70
CA TYR A 24 1.60 9.31 -4.48
C TYR A 24 0.11 9.28 -4.80
N GLY A 25 -0.29 8.43 -5.74
CA GLY A 25 -1.67 8.21 -6.13
C GLY A 25 -2.08 9.01 -7.37
N THR A 26 -3.23 8.65 -7.92
CA THR A 26 -3.85 9.31 -9.07
C THR A 26 -5.32 9.54 -8.80
N ALA A 27 -5.83 10.71 -9.20
CA ALA A 27 -7.24 11.03 -9.18
C ALA A 27 -7.69 11.28 -10.62
N PHE A 28 -8.76 10.60 -11.03
CA PHE A 28 -9.35 10.80 -12.35
C PHE A 28 -10.80 11.26 -12.24
N TYR A 29 -11.10 12.33 -12.95
CA TYR A 29 -12.44 12.89 -13.12
C TYR A 29 -12.83 12.80 -14.59
N VAL A 30 -13.97 12.18 -14.87
CA VAL A 30 -14.43 11.97 -16.26
C VAL A 30 -15.24 13.17 -16.78
N GLY A 31 -16.03 13.80 -15.91
CA GLY A 31 -16.97 14.86 -16.28
C GLY A 31 -18.29 14.78 -15.52
N SER A 32 -19.10 15.85 -15.64
CA SER A 32 -20.37 15.99 -14.94
C SER A 32 -21.59 15.49 -15.72
N SER A 33 -21.44 15.23 -17.03
CA SER A 33 -22.53 14.73 -17.87
C SER A 33 -22.99 13.33 -17.45
N LEU A 34 -24.24 12.97 -17.74
CA LEU A 34 -24.78 11.64 -17.42
C LEU A 34 -23.93 10.51 -18.01
N ARG A 35 -23.43 10.69 -19.25
CA ARG A 35 -22.51 9.73 -19.90
C ARG A 35 -21.18 9.65 -19.18
N ALA A 36 -20.60 10.79 -18.78
CA ALA A 36 -19.35 10.83 -18.03
C ALA A 36 -19.49 10.15 -16.66
N ARG A 37 -20.59 10.41 -15.94
CA ARG A 37 -20.89 9.74 -14.65
C ARG A 37 -21.08 8.23 -14.82
N PHE A 38 -21.70 7.79 -15.91
CA PHE A 38 -21.82 6.36 -16.25
C PHE A 38 -20.44 5.73 -16.49
N LEU A 39 -19.61 6.35 -17.34
CA LEU A 39 -18.25 5.89 -17.62
C LEU A 39 -17.39 5.85 -16.35
N GLN A 40 -17.51 6.87 -15.49
CA GLN A 40 -16.83 6.91 -14.21
C GLN A 40 -17.25 5.75 -13.31
N LYS A 41 -18.57 5.49 -13.20
CA LYS A 41 -19.09 4.36 -12.42
C LYS A 41 -18.56 3.03 -12.97
N ALA A 42 -18.58 2.84 -14.29
CA ALA A 42 -18.07 1.64 -14.94
C ALA A 42 -16.57 1.41 -14.66
N LYS A 43 -15.74 2.46 -14.78
CA LYS A 43 -14.30 2.41 -14.46
C LYS A 43 -14.05 2.11 -12.98
N ARG A 44 -14.82 2.71 -12.07
CA ARG A 44 -14.75 2.45 -10.61
C ARG A 44 -15.01 0.98 -10.27
N THR A 45 -15.95 0.36 -10.97
CA THR A 45 -16.28 -1.07 -10.77
C THR A 45 -15.29 -1.99 -11.48
N GLY A 46 -14.69 -1.54 -12.57
CA GLY A 46 -13.75 -2.33 -13.38
C GLY A 46 -12.32 -2.37 -12.82
N ILE A 47 -11.87 -1.31 -12.15
CA ILE A 47 -10.50 -1.21 -11.64
C ILE A 47 -10.54 -0.99 -10.13
N LYS A 48 -10.12 -2.01 -9.39
CA LYS A 48 -9.93 -2.04 -7.94
C LYS A 48 -8.68 -2.86 -7.64
N LEU A 49 -7.66 -2.23 -7.08
CA LEU A 49 -6.39 -2.89 -6.75
C LEU A 49 -6.17 -2.88 -5.24
N PRO A 50 -5.55 -3.92 -4.67
CA PRO A 50 -5.10 -3.86 -3.28
C PRO A 50 -3.89 -2.94 -3.13
N LEU A 51 -3.67 -2.48 -1.89
CA LEU A 51 -2.40 -1.87 -1.49
C LEU A 51 -1.38 -2.97 -1.23
N THR A 52 -0.48 -3.21 -2.19
CA THR A 52 0.49 -4.33 -2.12
C THR A 52 1.38 -4.25 -0.87
N ARG A 53 1.79 -3.03 -0.48
CA ARG A 53 2.61 -2.79 0.72
C ARG A 53 1.94 -3.26 2.02
N PHE A 54 0.62 -3.15 2.12
CA PHE A 54 -0.11 -3.66 3.28
C PHE A 54 -0.08 -5.18 3.35
N GLY A 55 0.03 -5.88 2.22
CA GLY A 55 0.22 -7.34 2.22
C GLY A 55 1.58 -7.74 2.76
N TYR A 56 2.65 -7.03 2.38
CA TYR A 56 3.98 -7.24 2.97
C TYR A 56 3.98 -6.95 4.47
N LEU A 57 3.45 -5.79 4.88
CA LEU A 57 3.36 -5.43 6.30
C LEU A 57 2.57 -6.44 7.11
N ALA A 58 1.44 -6.93 6.59
CA ALA A 58 0.65 -7.93 7.27
C ALA A 58 1.39 -9.26 7.45
N ALA A 59 2.14 -9.69 6.44
CA ALA A 59 2.98 -10.89 6.55
C ALA A 59 4.07 -10.70 7.63
N ILE A 60 4.78 -9.57 7.58
CA ILE A 60 5.84 -9.22 8.55
C ILE A 60 5.28 -9.17 9.98
N PHE A 61 4.19 -8.44 10.19
CA PHE A 61 3.58 -8.33 11.51
C PHE A 61 3.10 -9.68 12.06
N ARG A 62 2.63 -10.60 11.21
CA ARG A 62 2.29 -11.96 11.65
C ARG A 62 3.52 -12.77 12.03
N GLU A 63 4.59 -12.70 11.23
CA GLU A 63 5.87 -13.35 11.55
C GLU A 63 6.46 -12.85 12.88
N THR A 64 6.34 -11.57 13.18
CA THR A 64 6.80 -10.98 14.45
C THR A 64 5.81 -11.14 15.60
N GLY A 65 4.77 -11.96 15.44
CA GLY A 65 3.83 -12.31 16.52
C GLY A 65 2.82 -11.21 16.87
N HIS A 66 2.49 -10.32 15.93
CA HIS A 66 1.45 -9.30 16.09
C HIS A 66 0.13 -9.71 15.44
N GLU A 67 -0.98 -9.27 16.04
CA GLU A 67 -2.31 -9.38 15.44
C GLU A 67 -2.46 -8.26 14.41
N VAL A 68 -2.85 -8.57 13.17
CA VAL A 68 -3.00 -7.58 12.11
C VAL A 68 -4.36 -7.70 11.41
N GLY A 69 -5.03 -6.57 11.24
CA GLY A 69 -6.30 -6.45 10.52
C GLY A 69 -6.25 -5.37 9.44
N LEU A 70 -6.94 -5.60 8.32
CA LEU A 70 -7.14 -4.62 7.27
C LEU A 70 -8.53 -3.97 7.40
N TYR A 71 -8.57 -2.65 7.29
CA TYR A 71 -9.76 -1.84 7.42
C TYR A 71 -9.89 -0.92 6.20
N HIS A 72 -10.91 -1.16 5.38
CA HIS A 72 -11.16 -0.39 4.15
C HIS A 72 -12.53 0.31 4.15
N ASP A 73 -13.60 -0.42 4.48
CA ASP A 73 -14.96 0.15 4.56
C ASP A 73 -15.42 0.38 6.02
N THR A 74 -14.60 -0.05 6.98
CA THR A 74 -14.89 -0.03 8.41
C THR A 74 -13.70 0.55 9.15
N LEU A 75 -13.91 0.93 10.41
CA LEU A 75 -12.84 1.40 11.29
C LEU A 75 -12.54 0.35 12.37
N PRO A 76 -11.29 0.28 12.86
CA PRO A 76 -10.94 -0.59 13.97
C PRO A 76 -11.68 -0.18 15.24
N HIS A 77 -12.23 -1.15 15.97
CA HIS A 77 -12.82 -0.92 17.30
C HIS A 77 -11.79 -0.86 18.42
N SER A 78 -10.64 -1.52 18.22
CA SER A 78 -9.49 -1.46 19.11
C SER A 78 -8.22 -1.80 18.34
N ALA A 79 -7.14 -1.10 18.64
CA ALA A 79 -5.79 -1.34 18.13
C ALA A 79 -4.79 -0.68 19.08
N ASP A 80 -3.58 -1.20 19.16
CA ASP A 80 -2.46 -0.54 19.82
C ASP A 80 -1.80 0.45 18.86
N VAL A 81 -1.73 0.09 17.58
CA VAL A 81 -1.14 0.89 16.50
C VAL A 81 -2.07 0.91 15.30
N VAL A 82 -2.28 2.09 14.72
CA VAL A 82 -3.00 2.27 13.45
C VAL A 82 -2.03 2.84 12.42
N LEU A 83 -1.93 2.18 11.26
CA LEU A 83 -1.13 2.64 10.13
C LEU A 83 -2.04 3.01 8.97
N LEU A 84 -2.01 4.28 8.58
CA LEU A 84 -2.73 4.80 7.43
C LEU A 84 -1.81 4.89 6.21
N HIS A 85 -2.32 4.51 5.04
CA HIS A 85 -1.61 4.75 3.77
C HIS A 85 -1.80 6.21 3.33
N SER A 86 -0.70 6.90 3.06
CA SER A 86 -0.68 8.28 2.59
C SER A 86 -0.79 8.40 1.06
N SER A 87 -1.52 9.39 0.56
CA SER A 87 -1.52 9.76 -0.86
C SER A 87 -1.69 11.27 -1.06
N ILE A 88 -1.08 11.83 -2.11
CA ILE A 88 -1.22 13.26 -2.42
C ILE A 88 -2.66 13.61 -2.82
N VAL A 89 -3.35 12.65 -3.41
CA VAL A 89 -4.67 12.85 -4.03
C VAL A 89 -5.83 12.82 -3.04
N ASP A 90 -5.60 12.33 -1.82
CA ASP A 90 -6.65 12.15 -0.81
C ASP A 90 -6.20 12.60 0.61
N VAL A 91 -5.08 13.34 0.68
CA VAL A 91 -4.42 13.74 1.94
C VAL A 91 -5.39 14.33 2.97
N TYR A 92 -6.28 15.24 2.59
CA TYR A 92 -7.17 15.89 3.55
C TYR A 92 -8.18 14.93 4.20
N HIS A 93 -8.68 13.95 3.45
CA HIS A 93 -9.56 12.93 4.02
C HIS A 93 -8.77 11.95 4.91
N GLU A 94 -7.53 11.64 4.54
CA GLU A 94 -6.63 10.81 5.32
C GLU A 94 -6.28 11.46 6.67
N LEU A 95 -5.96 12.76 6.69
CA LEU A 95 -5.69 13.54 7.92
C LEU A 95 -6.95 13.65 8.79
N ALA A 96 -8.10 13.97 8.20
CA ALA A 96 -9.36 14.06 8.94
C ALA A 96 -9.76 12.72 9.57
N LEU A 97 -9.46 11.60 8.90
CA LEU A 97 -9.69 10.28 9.47
C LEU A 97 -8.74 10.00 10.65
N ALA A 98 -7.45 10.35 10.53
CA ALA A 98 -6.50 10.21 11.62
C ALA A 98 -6.95 10.99 12.87
N ASP A 99 -7.40 12.24 12.72
CA ASP A 99 -7.95 13.03 13.83
C ASP A 99 -9.18 12.38 14.46
N GLY A 100 -10.05 11.78 13.65
CA GLY A 100 -11.21 11.02 14.12
C GLY A 100 -10.80 9.81 14.95
N LEU A 101 -9.83 9.03 14.46
CA LEU A 101 -9.32 7.83 15.12
C LEU A 101 -8.61 8.18 16.44
N ARG A 102 -7.83 9.25 16.50
CA ARG A 102 -7.18 9.73 17.75
C ARG A 102 -8.17 10.05 18.86
N LYS A 103 -9.38 10.50 18.50
CA LYS A 103 -10.46 10.81 19.46
C LYS A 103 -11.21 9.57 19.94
N GLN A 104 -11.21 8.51 19.13
CA GLN A 104 -12.01 7.30 19.36
C GLN A 104 -11.18 6.16 19.96
N LEU A 105 -9.89 6.12 19.67
CA LEU A 105 -8.99 5.02 20.02
C LEU A 105 -7.82 5.53 20.85
N HIS A 106 -7.46 4.79 21.88
CA HIS A 106 -6.21 4.96 22.61
C HIS A 106 -5.05 4.24 21.88
N ALA A 107 -4.93 4.46 20.58
CA ALA A 107 -3.93 3.83 19.71
C ALA A 107 -2.89 4.86 19.26
N LYS A 108 -1.65 4.42 19.01
CA LYS A 108 -0.65 5.23 18.31
C LYS A 108 -0.99 5.28 16.82
N ILE A 109 -1.22 6.47 16.29
CA ILE A 109 -1.61 6.69 14.91
C ILE A 109 -0.39 7.07 14.10
N GLY A 110 -0.14 6.37 13.00
CA GLY A 110 0.98 6.65 12.11
C GLY A 110 0.62 6.57 10.63
N PHE A 111 1.45 7.21 9.82
CA PHE A 111 1.31 7.21 8.36
C PHE A 111 2.47 6.50 7.68
N VAL A 112 2.15 5.73 6.64
CA VAL A 112 3.11 5.11 5.74
C VAL A 112 2.86 5.56 4.30
N GLY A 113 3.92 5.73 3.54
CA GLY A 113 3.85 6.03 2.11
C GLY A 113 4.79 7.17 1.69
N PRO A 114 5.01 7.32 0.37
CA PRO A 114 6.02 8.23 -0.14
C PRO A 114 5.67 9.70 0.11
N PHE A 115 4.38 10.04 0.19
CA PHE A 115 3.96 11.42 0.37
C PHE A 115 4.09 11.87 1.83
N SER A 116 3.68 11.03 2.80
CA SER A 116 3.95 11.33 4.22
C SER A 116 5.45 11.36 4.52
N GLY A 117 6.24 10.46 3.94
CA GLY A 117 7.71 10.49 4.07
C GLY A 117 8.37 11.73 3.47
N ALA A 118 7.77 12.32 2.41
CA ALA A 118 8.28 13.53 1.78
C ALA A 118 7.86 14.83 2.51
N MET A 119 6.70 14.83 3.18
CA MET A 119 6.18 15.97 3.94
C MET A 119 5.72 15.56 5.33
N PRO A 120 6.63 15.08 6.20
CA PRO A 120 6.26 14.51 7.50
C PRO A 120 5.59 15.52 8.43
N ASP A 121 6.03 16.78 8.43
CA ASP A 121 5.53 17.81 9.35
C ASP A 121 4.02 18.00 9.23
N MET A 122 3.50 17.99 7.99
CA MET A 122 2.05 18.08 7.72
C MET A 122 1.27 16.93 8.36
N TYR A 123 1.84 15.72 8.40
CA TYR A 123 1.18 14.55 8.97
C TYR A 123 1.32 14.49 10.49
N LEU A 124 2.44 14.96 11.05
CA LEU A 124 2.70 14.95 12.50
C LEU A 124 1.81 15.91 13.29
N GLU A 125 1.17 16.89 12.64
CA GLU A 125 0.09 17.67 13.25
C GLU A 125 -1.14 16.78 13.60
N HIS A 126 -1.34 15.70 12.84
CA HIS A 126 -2.52 14.83 12.90
C HIS A 126 -2.23 13.39 13.35
N ALA A 127 -0.96 13.03 13.57
CA ALA A 127 -0.51 11.68 13.91
C ALA A 127 0.58 11.70 14.98
N ASP A 128 0.79 10.55 15.62
CA ASP A 128 1.89 10.38 16.57
C ASP A 128 3.22 10.22 15.83
N PHE A 129 3.24 9.51 14.69
CA PHE A 129 4.46 9.24 13.94
C PHE A 129 4.27 9.14 12.42
N VAL A 130 5.37 9.25 11.68
CA VAL A 130 5.44 9.01 10.23
C VAL A 130 6.57 8.03 9.95
N VAL A 131 6.29 6.97 9.21
CA VAL A 131 7.32 6.04 8.73
C VAL A 131 7.89 6.59 7.43
N LYS A 132 9.14 7.03 7.46
CA LYS A 132 9.84 7.57 6.31
C LYS A 132 10.66 6.48 5.63
N GLY A 133 10.14 6.04 4.49
CA GLY A 133 10.79 5.10 3.59
C GLY A 133 9.95 3.86 3.28
N GLU A 134 10.61 2.72 3.04
CA GLU A 134 9.92 1.45 2.84
C GLU A 134 9.52 0.87 4.20
N PRO A 135 8.22 0.65 4.48
CA PRO A 135 7.75 0.40 5.84
C PRO A 135 8.06 -1.02 6.34
N GLU A 136 8.62 -1.89 5.51
CA GLU A 136 8.95 -3.27 5.88
C GLU A 136 9.98 -3.36 7.02
N GLU A 137 11.04 -2.54 7.00
CA GLU A 137 12.02 -2.51 8.10
C GLU A 137 11.37 -2.05 9.41
N PHE A 138 10.56 -0.99 9.36
CA PHE A 138 9.70 -0.57 10.48
C PHE A 138 8.85 -1.75 11.00
N GLY A 139 8.29 -2.55 10.10
CA GLY A 139 7.51 -3.73 10.43
C GLY A 139 8.23 -4.70 11.35
N TYR A 140 9.51 -4.98 11.07
CA TYR A 140 10.33 -5.88 11.88
C TYR A 140 10.71 -5.31 13.24
N LYS A 141 11.03 -4.01 13.31
CA LYS A 141 11.56 -3.38 14.54
C LYS A 141 10.49 -2.80 15.45
N ILE A 142 9.22 -2.77 15.04
CA ILE A 142 8.17 -2.04 15.77
C ILE A 142 8.06 -2.42 17.25
N ALA A 143 8.32 -3.67 17.62
CA ALA A 143 8.29 -4.14 19.00
C ALA A 143 9.46 -3.64 19.85
N ASP A 144 10.59 -3.33 19.20
CA ASP A 144 11.82 -2.84 19.83
C ASP A 144 11.86 -1.31 19.86
N LEU A 145 10.98 -0.65 19.09
CA LEU A 145 10.79 0.79 19.15
C LEU A 145 10.08 1.13 20.47
N GLY A 146 10.76 1.88 21.34
CA GLY A 146 10.20 2.32 22.61
C GLY A 146 8.92 3.16 22.44
N GLU A 147 9.08 4.46 22.20
CA GLU A 147 7.92 5.32 21.89
C GLU A 147 7.80 5.56 20.39
N LEU A 148 6.62 5.25 19.85
CA LEU A 148 6.24 5.63 18.48
C LEU A 148 5.87 7.11 18.46
N SER A 149 6.84 7.96 18.09
CA SER A 149 6.66 9.40 17.97
C SER A 149 7.56 10.01 16.89
N GLY A 150 7.07 11.04 16.20
CA GLY A 150 7.85 11.82 15.23
C GLY A 150 8.16 11.06 13.94
N VAL A 151 9.26 11.41 13.29
CA VAL A 151 9.71 10.72 12.08
C VAL A 151 10.49 9.48 12.46
N ILE A 152 10.01 8.32 12.03
CA ILE A 152 10.68 7.03 12.18
C ILE A 152 11.26 6.66 10.82
N GLU A 153 12.59 6.72 10.69
CA GLU A 153 13.29 6.30 9.49
C GLU A 153 13.14 4.78 9.31
N SER A 154 12.88 4.34 8.08
CA SER A 154 12.71 2.94 7.71
C SER A 154 13.46 2.68 6.41
N GLU A 155 14.62 2.05 6.54
CA GLU A 155 15.53 1.85 5.42
C GLU A 155 15.00 0.78 4.44
N PRO A 156 15.26 0.94 3.14
CA PRO A 156 14.91 -0.07 2.14
C PRO A 156 15.70 -1.36 2.38
N ILE A 157 15.00 -2.51 2.39
CA ILE A 157 15.64 -3.82 2.52
C ILE A 157 16.33 -4.20 1.20
N ASP A 158 17.65 -4.35 1.20
CA ASP A 158 18.42 -4.55 -0.03
C ASP A 158 18.12 -5.90 -0.72
N ASP A 159 18.09 -6.99 0.05
CA ASP A 159 17.73 -8.32 -0.43
C ASP A 159 16.22 -8.55 -0.32
N LEU A 160 15.51 -8.43 -1.45
CA LEU A 160 14.06 -8.58 -1.50
C LEU A 160 13.61 -10.03 -1.27
N ASP A 161 14.49 -11.02 -1.38
CA ASP A 161 14.13 -12.42 -1.14
C ASP A 161 13.94 -12.72 0.36
N GLN A 162 14.47 -11.85 1.25
CA GLN A 162 14.24 -11.91 2.70
C GLN A 162 12.83 -11.48 3.10
N LEU A 163 12.11 -10.76 2.24
CA LEU A 163 10.76 -10.33 2.54
C LEU A 163 9.80 -11.51 2.45
N PRO A 164 8.86 -11.67 3.41
CA PRO A 164 7.83 -12.67 3.30
C PRO A 164 6.91 -12.32 2.12
N PHE A 165 6.33 -13.35 1.52
CA PHE A 165 5.32 -13.17 0.50
C PHE A 165 4.09 -12.45 1.09
N PRO A 166 3.50 -11.48 0.35
CA PRO A 166 2.38 -10.69 0.86
C PRO A 166 1.24 -11.57 1.37
N ASP A 167 0.70 -11.19 2.53
CA ASP A 167 -0.44 -11.88 3.09
C ASP A 167 -1.74 -11.37 2.48
N TRP A 168 -2.23 -12.10 1.48
CA TRP A 168 -3.48 -11.76 0.81
C TRP A 168 -4.73 -12.21 1.58
N SER A 169 -4.58 -12.93 2.71
CA SER A 169 -5.71 -13.47 3.48
C SER A 169 -6.55 -12.39 4.17
N ILE A 170 -5.93 -11.26 4.54
CA ILE A 170 -6.61 -10.11 5.18
C ILE A 170 -7.41 -9.27 4.19
N PHE A 171 -7.19 -9.44 2.88
CA PHE A 171 -7.85 -8.62 1.87
C PHE A 171 -9.13 -9.27 1.35
N PRO A 172 -10.16 -8.48 1.00
CA PRO A 172 -11.35 -8.98 0.30
C PRO A 172 -11.05 -9.21 -1.20
N ARG A 173 -10.22 -10.22 -1.50
CA ARG A 173 -9.60 -10.47 -2.82
C ARG A 173 -10.59 -10.55 -3.98
N GLU A 174 -11.80 -11.03 -3.71
CA GLU A 174 -12.89 -11.22 -4.68
C GLU A 174 -13.37 -9.87 -5.25
N ARG A 175 -13.10 -8.76 -4.56
CA ARG A 175 -13.44 -7.41 -5.00
C ARG A 175 -12.43 -6.82 -5.97
N TYR A 176 -11.22 -7.38 -6.07
CA TYR A 176 -10.18 -6.84 -6.93
C TYR A 176 -10.38 -7.19 -8.39
N SER A 177 -10.01 -6.22 -9.23
CA SER A 177 -10.25 -6.28 -10.66
C SER A 177 -9.35 -5.29 -11.38
N TYR A 178 -8.86 -5.69 -12.55
CA TYR A 178 -8.18 -4.79 -13.49
C TYR A 178 -8.83 -4.86 -14.88
N TYR A 179 -10.16 -4.88 -14.92
CA TYR A 179 -10.94 -4.94 -16.15
C TYR A 179 -10.95 -3.58 -16.86
N PRO A 180 -10.83 -3.53 -18.20
CA PRO A 180 -10.87 -4.66 -19.14
C PRO A 180 -9.52 -5.35 -19.41
N ASN A 181 -8.43 -4.82 -18.88
CA ASN A 181 -7.06 -5.27 -19.20
C ASN A 181 -6.80 -6.71 -18.76
N ILE A 182 -7.25 -7.08 -17.56
CA ILE A 182 -7.15 -8.44 -17.02
C ILE A 182 -8.55 -8.92 -16.69
N LYS A 183 -9.01 -9.92 -17.44
CA LYS A 183 -10.35 -10.53 -17.29
C LYS A 183 -10.36 -11.67 -16.27
N ALA A 184 -9.23 -12.34 -16.08
CA ALA A 184 -9.11 -13.45 -15.14
C ALA A 184 -9.21 -12.95 -13.68
N ARG A 185 -9.98 -13.66 -12.85
CA ARG A 185 -10.15 -13.39 -11.41
C ARG A 185 -10.23 -14.70 -10.63
N PRO A 186 -9.83 -14.80 -9.36
CA PRO A 186 -9.16 -13.79 -8.55
C PRO A 186 -7.87 -13.30 -9.18
N PHE A 187 -7.55 -12.03 -8.93
CA PHE A 187 -6.42 -11.35 -9.51
C PHE A 187 -5.61 -10.73 -8.38
N LEU A 188 -4.28 -10.89 -8.41
CA LEU A 188 -3.37 -10.32 -7.43
C LEU A 188 -2.18 -9.64 -8.13
N PRO A 189 -1.73 -8.48 -7.65
CA PRO A 189 -0.49 -7.89 -8.11
C PRO A 189 0.71 -8.66 -7.56
N ILE A 190 1.82 -8.58 -8.27
CA ILE A 190 3.12 -9.11 -7.85
C ILE A 190 4.21 -8.07 -8.10
N LEU A 191 5.27 -8.14 -7.32
CA LEU A 191 6.49 -7.37 -7.54
C LEU A 191 7.66 -8.34 -7.70
N SER A 192 8.32 -8.31 -8.85
CA SER A 192 9.62 -8.99 -9.04
C SER A 192 10.80 -8.08 -8.72
N SER A 193 10.58 -6.78 -8.69
CA SER A 193 11.60 -5.77 -8.40
C SER A 193 10.99 -4.51 -7.78
N ARG A 194 11.85 -3.75 -7.09
CA ARG A 194 11.54 -2.45 -6.52
C ARG A 194 12.59 -1.45 -6.96
N GLY A 195 12.18 -0.19 -7.07
CA GLY A 195 13.05 0.90 -7.49
C GLY A 195 13.24 1.00 -9.01
N CYS A 196 14.02 1.99 -9.44
CA CYS A 196 14.30 2.28 -10.84
C CYS A 196 15.65 3.01 -10.94
N PRO A 197 16.60 2.58 -11.80
CA PRO A 197 17.91 3.22 -11.88
C PRO A 197 17.89 4.55 -12.65
N TYR A 198 16.80 4.84 -13.39
CA TYR A 198 16.68 6.05 -14.18
C TYR A 198 16.43 7.30 -13.32
N LYS A 199 17.01 8.43 -13.73
CA LYS A 199 16.90 9.73 -13.03
C LYS A 199 15.96 10.71 -13.72
N CYS A 200 14.84 10.23 -14.26
CA CYS A 200 13.87 11.07 -14.96
C CYS A 200 13.35 12.19 -14.04
N ASN A 201 13.41 13.44 -14.51
CA ASN A 201 13.01 14.62 -13.73
C ASN A 201 11.48 14.83 -13.65
N TYR A 202 10.71 14.13 -14.48
CA TYR A 202 9.25 14.23 -14.55
C TYR A 202 8.51 13.06 -13.87
N CYS A 203 9.22 12.02 -13.42
CA CYS A 203 8.60 10.76 -13.02
C CYS A 203 8.17 10.78 -11.55
N ALA A 204 6.91 10.43 -11.27
CA ALA A 204 6.42 10.23 -9.90
C ALA A 204 6.92 8.91 -9.28
N TYR A 205 7.31 7.92 -10.11
CA TYR A 205 8.05 6.72 -9.68
C TYR A 205 9.54 6.98 -9.55
N ARG A 206 9.97 8.24 -9.33
CA ARG A 206 11.37 8.54 -9.02
C ARG A 206 11.69 7.79 -7.73
N ALA A 207 12.19 6.57 -7.92
CA ALA A 207 12.44 5.69 -6.83
C ALA A 207 13.47 6.40 -5.97
N ALA A 208 13.10 6.70 -4.73
CA ALA A 208 14.05 7.18 -3.74
C ALA A 208 15.22 6.19 -3.59
N TYR A 209 15.00 4.93 -3.98
CA TYR A 209 15.87 3.80 -3.76
C TYR A 209 16.41 3.17 -5.04
N LYS A 210 17.56 2.53 -4.90
CA LYS A 210 18.21 1.74 -5.96
C LYS A 210 17.28 0.62 -6.44
N TRP A 211 17.47 0.23 -7.70
CA TRP A 211 16.79 -0.93 -8.24
C TRP A 211 17.32 -2.21 -7.57
N ARG A 212 16.38 -3.00 -7.03
CA ARG A 212 16.59 -4.29 -6.36
C ARG A 212 15.59 -5.27 -6.97
N ALA A 213 16.01 -6.50 -7.20
CA ALA A 213 15.15 -7.56 -7.72
C ALA A 213 15.17 -8.77 -6.81
N ARG A 214 14.07 -9.50 -6.84
CA ARG A 214 13.97 -10.84 -6.26
C ARG A 214 14.61 -11.85 -7.21
N SER A 215 14.98 -13.01 -6.69
CA SER A 215 15.30 -14.15 -7.55
C SER A 215 14.05 -14.57 -8.36
N VAL A 216 14.30 -15.23 -9.50
CA VAL A 216 13.23 -15.75 -10.34
C VAL A 216 12.46 -16.81 -9.58
N GLU A 217 13.18 -17.68 -8.87
CA GLU A 217 12.65 -18.74 -8.01
C GLU A 217 11.71 -18.14 -6.95
N ASN A 218 12.17 -17.14 -6.19
CA ASN A 218 11.36 -16.50 -5.16
C ASN A 218 10.09 -15.83 -5.73
N THR A 219 10.16 -15.26 -6.93
CA THR A 219 9.00 -14.69 -7.62
C THR A 219 8.02 -15.77 -8.06
N VAL A 220 8.51 -16.87 -8.63
CA VAL A 220 7.69 -18.01 -9.07
C VAL A 220 7.02 -18.69 -7.89
N ASP A 221 7.73 -18.88 -6.77
CA ASP A 221 7.19 -19.44 -5.54
C ASP A 221 6.00 -18.63 -4.99
N GLU A 222 6.07 -17.29 -5.05
CA GLU A 222 4.91 -16.45 -4.70
C GLU A 222 3.74 -16.67 -5.65
N ILE A 223 3.99 -16.80 -6.96
CA ILE A 223 2.94 -17.07 -7.95
C ILE A 223 2.27 -18.41 -7.66
N GLU A 224 3.05 -19.47 -7.45
CA GLU A 224 2.55 -20.81 -7.14
C GLU A 224 1.74 -20.82 -5.85
N ARG A 225 2.24 -20.17 -4.79
CA ARG A 225 1.50 -19.97 -3.54
C ARG A 225 0.19 -19.23 -3.79
N ASN A 226 0.20 -18.14 -4.56
CA ASN A 226 -1.00 -17.35 -4.83
C ASN A 226 -2.05 -18.12 -5.64
N VAL A 227 -1.62 -19.02 -6.52
CA VAL A 227 -2.50 -19.95 -7.25
C VAL A 227 -3.08 -20.98 -6.28
N LYS A 228 -2.23 -21.61 -5.46
CA LYS A 228 -2.62 -22.68 -4.53
C LYS A 228 -3.53 -22.19 -3.40
N ASP A 229 -3.11 -21.15 -2.69
CA ASP A 229 -3.74 -20.70 -1.44
C ASP A 229 -4.90 -19.73 -1.68
N TYR A 230 -4.82 -18.94 -2.76
CA TYR A 230 -5.81 -17.88 -3.06
C TYR A 230 -6.55 -18.07 -4.38
N GLY A 231 -6.28 -19.14 -5.13
CA GLY A 231 -6.97 -19.44 -6.39
C GLY A 231 -6.70 -18.41 -7.48
N THR A 232 -5.58 -17.71 -7.43
CA THR A 232 -5.26 -16.61 -8.36
C THR A 232 -5.23 -17.10 -9.80
N ARG A 233 -5.90 -16.37 -10.70
CA ARG A 233 -5.95 -16.66 -12.15
C ARG A 233 -5.44 -15.52 -13.01
N GLY A 234 -5.21 -14.34 -12.43
CA GLY A 234 -4.66 -13.18 -13.11
C GLY A 234 -3.57 -12.52 -12.27
N LEU A 235 -2.53 -12.01 -12.93
CA LEU A 235 -1.37 -11.40 -12.30
C LEU A 235 -1.07 -10.04 -12.94
N LEU A 236 -0.58 -9.09 -12.14
CA LEU A 236 -0.07 -7.80 -12.62
C LEU A 236 1.26 -7.51 -11.94
N PHE A 237 2.33 -7.52 -12.74
CA PHE A 237 3.59 -6.96 -12.30
C PHE A 237 3.43 -5.45 -12.07
N ARG A 238 3.71 -5.01 -10.84
CA ARG A 238 3.63 -3.59 -10.43
C ARG A 238 5.00 -2.91 -10.37
N ASP A 239 6.03 -3.62 -10.83
CA ASP A 239 7.40 -3.17 -10.96
C ASP A 239 7.45 -1.84 -11.72
N PRO A 240 8.16 -0.82 -11.19
CA PRO A 240 8.43 0.39 -11.96
C PRO A 240 9.20 0.10 -13.25
N LEU A 241 10.01 -0.96 -13.27
CA LEU A 241 10.82 -1.37 -14.41
C LEU A 241 11.02 -2.90 -14.44
N PHE A 242 10.04 -3.61 -15.01
CA PHE A 242 9.99 -5.09 -15.03
C PHE A 242 11.10 -5.76 -15.85
N THR A 243 11.41 -5.23 -17.04
CA THR A 243 12.34 -5.88 -17.99
C THR A 243 13.81 -5.47 -17.78
N TRP A 244 14.14 -4.82 -16.67
CA TRP A 244 15.52 -4.49 -16.38
C TRP A 244 16.25 -5.71 -15.86
N ALA A 245 17.42 -5.97 -16.44
CA ALA A 245 18.38 -6.94 -15.92
C ALA A 245 19.68 -6.19 -15.64
N LYS A 246 20.34 -6.50 -14.52
CA LYS A 246 21.73 -6.09 -14.33
C LYS A 246 22.56 -6.86 -15.37
N HIS A 247 23.19 -6.12 -16.28
CA HIS A 247 24.23 -6.65 -17.17
C HIS A 247 25.49 -6.99 -16.37
#